data_AF-A0A258KLS9-F1
#
_entry.id   AF-A0A258KLS9-F1
#
_cell.length_a   1.000
_cell.length_b   1.000
_cell.length_c   1.000
_cell.angle_alpha   90.00
_cell.angle_beta   90.00
_cell.angle_gamma   90.00
#
_symmetry.space_group_name_H-M   'P 1'
#
loop_
_entity.id
_entity.type
_entity.pdbx_description
1 polymer ?
#
loop_
_entity_poly.entity_id
_entity_poly.type
_entity_poly.pdbx_seq_one_letter_code
_entity_poly.pdbx_strand_id
1 'polypeptide(L)'
;NEDHKDGMKSVVAQIWPKIAAGEGVKLFKSHHPDYADGGQLRDFVYVRDVADIAAWLAENPQVNGVYNLGSGQARTFRALAEATFHAIGRQPDIAYVDMPEVLRGKYQYFTEAKMERLRAAGFTAPMTSLEDGVGDYVAGYLNTDDPYR
;
A
#
# COMPACT_ATOMS: atom_id res chain seq x y z
N ASN A 1 -1.89 -0.55 -16.16
CA ASN A 1 -1.96 -0.90 -14.73
C ASN A 1 -1.39 -2.29 -14.40
N GLU A 2 -1.60 -2.77 -13.16
CA GLU A 2 -1.03 -4.00 -12.59
C GLU A 2 -1.70 -5.32 -13.04
N ASP A 3 -2.56 -5.31 -14.06
CA ASP A 3 -3.38 -6.48 -14.41
C ASP A 3 -2.57 -7.70 -14.83
N HIS A 4 -1.37 -7.49 -15.38
CA HIS A 4 -0.41 -8.56 -15.70
C HIS A 4 0.11 -9.34 -14.47
N LYS A 5 -0.19 -8.89 -13.25
CA LYS A 5 0.24 -9.53 -12.00
C LYS A 5 -0.79 -10.49 -11.40
N ASP A 6 -1.99 -10.61 -11.98
CA ASP A 6 -3.08 -11.44 -11.47
C ASP A 6 -3.30 -11.27 -9.94
N GLY A 7 -3.16 -12.34 -9.16
CA GLY A 7 -3.30 -12.33 -7.70
C GLY A 7 -2.17 -11.63 -6.94
N MET A 8 -1.09 -11.23 -7.62
CA MET A 8 0.06 -10.53 -7.03
C MET A 8 -0.01 -9.01 -7.20
N LYS A 9 -1.08 -8.47 -7.80
CA LYS A 9 -1.30 -7.02 -7.87
C LYS A 9 -1.54 -6.43 -6.47
N SER A 10 -1.32 -5.12 -6.32
CA SER A 10 -1.59 -4.44 -5.05
C SER A 10 -3.02 -4.65 -4.55
N VAL A 11 -3.22 -4.63 -3.24
CA VAL A 11 -4.55 -4.79 -2.65
C VAL A 11 -5.53 -3.74 -3.19
N VAL A 12 -5.07 -2.50 -3.40
CA VAL A 12 -5.87 -1.43 -4.03
C VAL A 12 -6.38 -1.88 -5.41
N ALA A 13 -5.50 -2.38 -6.29
CA ALA A 13 -5.90 -2.89 -7.61
C ALA A 13 -6.77 -4.16 -7.56
N GLN A 14 -6.74 -4.93 -6.47
CA GLN A 14 -7.65 -6.07 -6.25
C GLN A 14 -9.05 -5.64 -5.81
N ILE A 15 -9.15 -4.66 -4.93
CA ILE A 15 -10.44 -4.26 -4.33
C ILE A 15 -11.14 -3.15 -5.10
N TRP A 16 -10.39 -2.29 -5.79
CA TRP A 16 -10.91 -1.16 -6.57
C TRP A 16 -12.06 -1.55 -7.51
N PRO A 17 -11.95 -2.58 -8.38
CA PRO A 17 -13.02 -2.91 -9.32
C PRO A 17 -14.34 -3.29 -8.63
N LYS A 18 -14.26 -3.96 -7.47
CA LYS A 18 -15.44 -4.32 -6.67
C LYS A 18 -16.10 -3.08 -6.07
N ILE A 19 -15.26 -2.19 -5.52
CA ILE A 19 -15.71 -0.90 -4.99
C ILE A 19 -16.32 -0.03 -6.10
N ALA A 20 -15.78 -0.03 -7.32
CA ALA A 20 -16.39 0.68 -8.45
C ALA A 20 -17.74 0.06 -8.86
N ALA A 21 -17.88 -1.27 -8.77
CA ALA A 21 -19.11 -2.00 -9.08
C ALA A 21 -20.21 -1.90 -8.01
N GLY A 22 -19.98 -1.16 -6.91
CA GLY A 22 -20.95 -1.03 -5.84
C GLY A 22 -20.81 -2.08 -4.72
N GLU A 23 -19.89 -3.02 -4.84
CA GLU A 23 -19.71 -4.13 -3.90
C GLU A 23 -18.86 -3.73 -2.68
N GLY A 24 -19.03 -4.49 -1.59
CA GLY A 24 -18.16 -4.45 -0.41
C GLY A 24 -16.91 -5.31 -0.57
N VAL A 25 -15.96 -5.15 0.35
CA VAL A 25 -14.68 -5.88 0.32
C VAL A 25 -14.52 -6.75 1.56
N LYS A 26 -13.70 -7.79 1.43
CA LYS A 26 -13.42 -8.74 2.51
C LYS A 26 -11.95 -8.62 2.93
N LEU A 27 -11.72 -8.34 4.20
CA LEU A 27 -10.39 -8.39 4.83
C LEU A 27 -10.25 -9.62 5.73
N PHE A 28 -9.02 -9.97 6.08
CA PHE A 28 -8.80 -11.08 7.00
C PHE A 28 -9.03 -10.69 8.45
N LYS A 29 -9.70 -11.57 9.19
CA LYS A 29 -9.67 -11.55 10.65
C LYS A 29 -8.26 -11.73 11.17
N SER A 30 -8.00 -11.15 12.33
CA SER A 30 -6.76 -11.36 13.05
C SER A 30 -6.82 -12.67 13.82
N HIS A 31 -5.71 -13.41 13.78
CA HIS A 31 -5.43 -14.54 14.66
C HIS A 31 -4.37 -14.20 15.72
N HIS A 32 -4.01 -12.92 15.83
CA HIS A 32 -3.04 -12.42 16.79
C HIS A 32 -3.75 -11.45 17.74
N PRO A 33 -3.67 -11.65 19.08
CA PRO A 33 -4.46 -10.89 20.04
C PRO A 33 -4.20 -9.38 20.01
N ASP A 34 -2.98 -8.97 19.61
CA ASP A 34 -2.59 -7.56 19.56
C ASP A 34 -3.11 -6.79 18.33
N TYR A 35 -3.75 -7.47 17.38
CA TYR A 35 -4.25 -6.85 16.15
C TYR A 35 -5.74 -7.10 16.00
N ALA A 36 -6.51 -6.05 15.69
CA ALA A 36 -7.91 -6.18 15.31
C ALA A 36 -8.06 -6.82 13.93
N ASP A 37 -9.27 -7.24 13.57
CA ASP A 37 -9.60 -7.69 12.22
C ASP A 37 -9.31 -6.58 11.19
N GLY A 38 -8.62 -6.92 10.09
CA GLY A 38 -8.05 -5.95 9.13
C GLY A 38 -6.99 -5.02 9.72
N GLY A 39 -6.60 -5.22 10.98
CA GLY A 39 -5.64 -4.41 11.73
C GLY A 39 -4.19 -4.82 11.52
N GLN A 40 -3.90 -5.81 10.67
CA GLN A 40 -2.53 -6.15 10.32
C GLN A 40 -1.91 -4.97 9.58
N LEU A 41 -0.66 -4.65 9.92
CA LEU A 41 0.02 -3.44 9.48
C LEU A 41 1.05 -3.72 8.39
N ARG A 42 1.07 -2.82 7.42
CA ARG A 42 2.04 -2.78 6.33
C ARG A 42 2.54 -1.36 6.13
N ASP A 43 3.78 -1.27 5.70
CA ASP A 43 4.32 -0.02 5.16
C ASP A 43 4.01 -0.01 3.67
N PHE A 44 3.03 0.80 3.29
CA PHE A 44 2.65 0.98 1.90
C PHE A 44 3.44 2.14 1.34
N VAL A 45 4.25 1.88 0.31
CA VAL A 45 5.05 2.91 -0.35
C VAL A 45 4.50 3.22 -1.72
N TYR A 46 4.42 4.51 -2.05
CA TYR A 46 3.97 4.94 -3.36
C TYR A 46 5.08 4.81 -4.40
N VAL A 47 4.73 4.35 -5.61
CA VAL A 47 5.73 4.04 -6.64
C VAL A 47 6.51 5.27 -7.09
N ARG A 48 5.91 6.46 -7.05
CA ARG A 48 6.60 7.72 -7.37
C ARG A 48 7.70 8.03 -6.37
N ASP A 49 7.46 7.83 -5.07
CA ASP A 49 8.49 8.04 -4.06
C ASP A 49 9.70 7.11 -4.29
N VAL A 50 9.45 5.85 -4.67
CA VAL A 50 10.53 4.89 -4.99
C VAL A 50 11.29 5.34 -6.24
N ALA A 51 10.59 5.84 -7.26
CA ALA A 51 11.21 6.35 -8.48
C ALA A 51 12.07 7.60 -8.20
N ASP A 52 11.58 8.53 -7.38
CA ASP A 52 12.31 9.73 -6.98
C ASP A 52 13.56 9.39 -6.18
N ILE A 53 13.49 8.40 -5.28
CA ILE A 53 14.66 7.91 -4.53
C ILE A 53 15.66 7.26 -5.49
N ALA A 54 15.21 6.45 -6.44
CA ALA A 54 16.08 5.81 -7.43
C ALA A 54 16.80 6.84 -8.32
N ALA A 55 16.07 7.88 -8.78
CA ALA A 55 16.64 8.98 -9.54
C ALA A 55 17.69 9.75 -8.71
N TRP A 56 17.35 10.08 -7.46
CA TRP A 56 18.29 10.73 -6.54
C TRP A 56 19.55 9.89 -6.28
N LEU A 57 19.42 8.57 -6.09
CA LEU A 57 20.57 7.67 -5.93
C LEU A 57 21.45 7.65 -7.18
N ALA A 58 20.87 7.69 -8.38
CA ALA A 58 21.62 7.75 -9.63
C ALA A 58 22.43 9.05 -9.77
N GLU A 59 21.91 10.16 -9.24
CA GLU A 59 22.59 11.46 -9.21
C GLU A 59 23.64 11.58 -8.09
N ASN A 60 23.63 10.66 -7.11
CA ASN A 60 24.49 10.68 -5.93
C ASN A 60 25.33 9.39 -5.81
N PRO A 61 26.28 9.13 -6.74
CA PRO A 61 27.04 7.89 -6.78
C PRO A 61 27.92 7.62 -5.54
N GLN A 62 28.22 8.67 -4.76
CA GLN A 62 28.89 8.54 -3.46
C GLN A 62 28.01 7.87 -2.40
N VAL A 63 26.69 7.88 -2.57
CA VAL A 63 25.71 7.22 -1.71
C VAL A 63 25.60 5.76 -2.15
N ASN A 64 26.40 4.90 -1.51
CA ASN A 64 26.48 3.48 -1.84
C ASN A 64 26.14 2.61 -0.64
N GLY A 65 25.30 1.58 -0.85
CA GLY A 65 24.95 0.60 0.17
C GLY A 65 23.54 0.06 0.02
N VAL A 66 23.08 -0.65 1.06
CA VAL A 66 21.73 -1.21 1.14
C VAL A 66 20.85 -0.27 1.95
N TYR A 67 19.74 0.17 1.35
CA TYR A 67 18.76 1.08 1.95
C TYR A 67 17.38 0.42 1.94
N ASN A 68 16.64 0.56 3.05
CA ASN A 68 15.22 0.23 3.07
C ASN A 68 14.45 1.36 2.40
N LEU A 69 13.48 1.01 1.55
CA LEU A 69 12.53 1.95 0.96
C LEU A 69 11.12 1.58 1.41
N GLY A 70 10.48 2.51 2.12
CA GLY A 70 9.08 2.47 2.53
C GLY A 70 8.60 3.90 2.78
N SER A 71 7.33 4.08 3.12
CA SER A 71 6.84 5.37 3.63
C SER A 71 7.44 5.71 5.00
N GLY A 72 7.89 4.70 5.76
CA GLY A 72 8.35 4.85 7.14
C GLY A 72 7.20 4.98 8.14
N GLN A 73 5.96 4.72 7.70
CA GLN A 73 4.78 4.73 8.55
C GLN A 73 3.90 3.52 8.24
N ALA A 74 3.80 2.59 9.18
CA ALA A 74 2.92 1.45 9.03
C ALA A 74 1.44 1.86 9.12
N ARG A 75 0.62 1.28 8.24
CA ARG A 75 -0.83 1.49 8.19
C ARG A 75 -1.56 0.15 8.12
N THR A 76 -2.80 0.11 8.60
CA THR A 76 -3.61 -1.12 8.61
C THR A 76 -4.17 -1.43 7.22
N PHE A 77 -4.45 -2.70 6.93
CA PHE A 77 -5.21 -3.07 5.72
C PHE A 77 -6.61 -2.44 5.72
N ARG A 78 -7.22 -2.27 6.90
CA ARG A 78 -8.47 -1.52 7.05
C ARG A 78 -8.32 -0.08 6.53
N ALA A 79 -7.29 0.64 6.96
CA ALA A 79 -7.05 2.01 6.49
C ALA A 79 -6.83 2.06 4.96
N LEU A 80 -6.12 1.09 4.38
CA LEU A 80 -5.95 0.98 2.93
C LEU A 80 -7.30 0.79 2.21
N ALA A 81 -8.15 -0.10 2.72
CA ALA A 81 -9.48 -0.32 2.16
C ALA A 81 -10.36 0.93 2.28
N GLU A 82 -10.40 1.56 3.46
CA GLU A 82 -11.14 2.81 3.71
C GLU A 82 -10.67 3.94 2.77
N ALA A 83 -9.36 4.13 2.60
CA ALA A 83 -8.81 5.10 1.66
C ALA A 83 -9.26 4.82 0.21
N THR A 84 -9.35 3.55 -0.18
CA THR A 84 -9.80 3.17 -1.54
C THR A 84 -11.28 3.48 -1.75
N PHE A 85 -12.14 3.29 -0.75
CA PHE A 85 -13.55 3.72 -0.81
C PHE A 85 -13.68 5.24 -0.90
N HIS A 86 -12.94 5.96 -0.05
CA HIS A 86 -12.98 7.41 -0.02
C HIS A 86 -12.45 8.06 -1.30
N ALA A 87 -11.49 7.43 -1.99
CA ALA A 87 -10.96 7.90 -3.26
C ALA A 87 -12.03 8.08 -4.35
N ILE A 88 -13.20 7.44 -4.21
CA ILE A 88 -14.37 7.65 -5.10
C ILE A 88 -15.62 8.10 -4.38
N GLY A 89 -15.47 8.71 -3.20
CA GLY A 89 -16.58 9.29 -2.45
C GLY A 89 -17.60 8.27 -1.94
N ARG A 90 -17.21 7.00 -1.78
CA ARG A 90 -18.08 5.96 -1.19
C ARG A 90 -17.77 5.77 0.29
N GLN A 91 -18.80 5.37 1.05
CA GLN A 91 -18.61 4.94 2.43
C GLN A 91 -17.99 3.52 2.47
N PRO A 92 -17.10 3.23 3.43
CA PRO A 92 -16.50 1.91 3.56
C PRO A 92 -17.53 0.80 3.83
N ASP A 93 -17.51 -0.25 3.01
CA ASP A 93 -18.25 -1.50 3.22
C ASP A 93 -17.25 -2.66 3.32
N ILE A 94 -16.88 -3.01 4.55
CA ILE A 94 -15.80 -3.96 4.86
C ILE A 94 -16.35 -5.08 5.76
N ALA A 95 -16.23 -6.32 5.28
CA ALA A 95 -16.50 -7.52 6.05
C ALA A 95 -15.19 -8.26 6.36
N TYR A 96 -15.20 -9.11 7.39
CA TYR A 96 -14.03 -9.89 7.79
C TYR A 96 -14.25 -11.39 7.62
N VAL A 97 -13.27 -12.06 7.01
CA VAL A 97 -13.27 -13.52 6.79
C VAL A 97 -12.07 -14.16 7.46
N ASP A 98 -12.20 -15.43 7.83
CA ASP A 98 -11.11 -16.14 8.48
C ASP A 98 -9.91 -16.27 7.53
N MET A 99 -8.70 -16.05 8.07
CA MET A 99 -7.48 -16.27 7.31
C MET A 99 -7.33 -17.76 6.99
N PRO A 100 -7.01 -18.14 5.74
CA PRO A 100 -6.70 -19.51 5.38
C PRO A 100 -5.61 -20.09 6.29
N GLU A 101 -5.80 -21.32 6.77
CA GLU A 101 -4.90 -21.94 7.75
C GLU A 101 -3.45 -22.01 7.26
N VAL A 102 -3.27 -22.26 5.96
CA VAL A 102 -1.98 -22.31 5.27
C VAL A 102 -1.19 -20.99 5.34
N LEU A 103 -1.88 -19.87 5.56
CA LEU A 103 -1.27 -18.54 5.68
C LEU A 103 -0.97 -18.16 7.14
N ARG A 104 -1.71 -18.69 8.13
CA ARG A 104 -1.64 -18.21 9.53
C ARG A 104 -0.22 -18.21 10.11
N GLY A 105 0.56 -19.26 9.89
CA GLY A 105 1.94 -19.36 10.40
C GLY A 105 2.99 -18.61 9.57
N LYS A 106 2.62 -18.08 8.41
CA LYS A 106 3.51 -17.37 7.47
C LYS A 106 3.13 -15.89 7.32
N TYR A 107 2.03 -15.48 7.94
CA TYR A 107 1.49 -14.14 7.79
C TYR A 107 2.26 -13.17 8.69
N GLN A 108 2.97 -12.25 8.06
CA GLN A 108 3.62 -11.17 8.78
C GLN A 108 2.58 -10.14 9.22
N TYR A 109 2.48 -9.85 10.52
CA TYR A 109 1.48 -8.90 11.05
C TYR A 109 1.92 -7.44 11.00
N PHE A 110 3.22 -7.18 10.92
CA PHE A 110 3.78 -5.82 10.95
C PHE A 110 5.01 -5.71 10.06
N THR A 111 5.07 -4.63 9.29
CA THR A 111 6.27 -4.16 8.58
C THR A 111 6.31 -2.64 8.64
N GLU A 112 7.49 -2.08 8.89
CA GLU A 112 7.76 -0.64 8.82
C GLU A 112 9.21 -0.44 8.39
N ALA A 113 9.42 0.33 7.31
CA ALA A 113 10.76 0.59 6.83
C ALA A 113 11.46 1.60 7.75
N LYS A 114 12.65 1.22 8.22
CA LYS A 114 13.57 2.13 8.90
C LYS A 114 14.26 3.03 7.88
N MET A 115 13.78 4.27 7.76
CA MET A 115 14.20 5.24 6.73
C MET A 115 15.39 6.11 7.15
N GLU A 116 15.85 6.03 8.41
CA GLU A 116 16.85 6.92 9.00
C GLU A 116 18.16 6.90 8.23
N ARG A 117 18.58 5.73 7.74
CA ARG A 117 19.80 5.60 6.95
C ARG A 117 19.71 6.34 5.61
N LEU A 118 18.55 6.30 4.96
CA LEU A 118 18.31 7.04 3.72
C LEU A 118 18.27 8.55 3.99
N ARG A 119 17.60 8.96 5.08
CA ARG A 119 17.56 10.37 5.51
C ARG A 119 18.96 10.91 5.80
N ALA A 120 19.77 10.15 6.55
CA ALA A 120 21.15 10.51 6.86
C ALA A 120 22.05 10.58 5.63
N ALA A 121 21.72 9.84 4.56
CA ALA A 121 22.45 9.89 3.30
C ALA A 121 22.13 11.13 2.44
N GLY A 122 21.05 11.86 2.75
CA GLY A 122 20.72 13.15 2.13
C GLY A 122 19.37 13.22 1.42
N PHE A 123 18.63 12.10 1.29
CA PHE A 123 17.28 12.15 0.74
C PHE A 123 16.26 12.54 1.82
N THR A 124 15.86 13.81 1.84
CA THR A 124 14.96 14.36 2.87
C THR A 124 13.57 14.75 2.36
N ALA A 125 13.24 14.42 1.11
CA ALA A 125 11.91 14.68 0.57
C ALA A 125 10.83 13.91 1.38
N PRO A 126 9.66 14.51 1.65
CA PRO A 126 8.59 13.82 2.35
C PRO A 126 8.12 12.60 1.57
N MET A 127 7.66 11.56 2.28
CA MET A 127 7.02 10.41 1.65
C MET A 127 5.54 10.70 1.43
N THR A 128 4.96 10.14 0.37
CA THR A 128 3.54 10.27 0.08
C THR A 128 2.73 9.52 1.14
N SER A 129 1.65 10.14 1.64
CA SER A 129 0.75 9.50 2.60
C SER A 129 -0.04 8.36 1.95
N LEU A 130 -0.62 7.48 2.77
CA LEU A 130 -1.47 6.40 2.27
C LEU A 130 -2.66 6.96 1.48
N GLU A 131 -3.33 7.97 2.05
CA GLU A 131 -4.50 8.61 1.49
C GLU A 131 -4.20 9.28 0.15
N ASP A 132 -3.11 10.05 0.08
CA ASP A 132 -2.73 10.76 -1.15
C ASP A 132 -2.31 9.78 -2.24
N GLY A 133 -1.51 8.75 -1.89
CA GLY A 133 -1.05 7.74 -2.84
C GLY A 133 -2.19 6.88 -3.37
N VAL A 134 -3.13 6.47 -2.51
CA VAL A 134 -4.34 5.74 -2.95
C VAL A 134 -5.26 6.64 -3.78
N GLY A 135 -5.44 7.90 -3.38
CA GLY A 135 -6.24 8.87 -4.10
C GLY A 135 -5.74 9.09 -5.53
N ASP A 136 -4.45 9.38 -5.68
CA ASP A 136 -3.80 9.53 -6.99
C ASP A 136 -3.87 8.23 -7.79
N TYR A 137 -3.56 7.09 -7.18
CA TYR A 137 -3.58 5.80 -7.89
C TYR A 137 -4.98 5.46 -8.43
N VAL A 138 -6.02 5.63 -7.62
CA VAL A 138 -7.40 5.34 -8.02
C VAL A 138 -7.88 6.35 -9.05
N ALA A 139 -7.86 7.65 -8.74
CA ALA A 139 -8.45 8.67 -9.59
C ALA A 139 -7.63 8.96 -10.85
N GLY A 140 -6.31 8.91 -10.76
CA GLY A 140 -5.38 9.25 -11.84
C GLY A 140 -5.02 8.09 -12.76
N TYR A 141 -5.17 6.83 -12.31
CA TYR A 141 -4.69 5.67 -13.07
C TYR A 141 -5.70 4.53 -13.19
N LEU A 142 -6.39 4.14 -12.11
CA LEU A 142 -7.31 3.00 -12.16
C LEU A 142 -8.71 3.37 -12.70
N ASN A 143 -9.14 4.62 -12.48
CA ASN A 143 -10.46 5.14 -12.85
C ASN A 143 -10.38 6.12 -14.01
N THR A 144 -9.70 5.72 -15.09
CA THR A 144 -9.54 6.53 -16.30
C THR A 144 -10.04 5.78 -17.52
N ASP A 145 -10.36 6.52 -18.59
CA ASP A 145 -10.75 5.93 -19.89
C ASP A 145 -9.62 5.11 -20.54
N ASP A 146 -8.37 5.39 -20.16
CA ASP A 146 -7.18 4.64 -20.54
C ASP A 146 -6.35 4.26 -19.29
N PRO A 147 -6.62 3.10 -18.68
CA PRO A 147 -5.94 2.63 -17.47
C PRO A 147 -4.51 2.10 -17.73
N TYR A 148 -3.96 2.25 -18.93
CA TYR A 148 -2.59 1.81 -19.26
C TYR A 148 -1.62 2.96 -19.50
N ARG A 149 -2.08 4.21 -19.35
CA ARG A 149 -1.31 5.41 -19.63
C ARG A 149 -0.42 5.87 -18.48
#